data_AF-A0A920PB66-F1
#
_entry.id   AF-A0A920PB66-F1
#
_cell.length_a   1.000
_cell.length_b   1.000
_cell.length_c   1.000
_cell.angle_alpha   90.00
_cell.angle_beta   90.00
_cell.angle_gamma   90.00
#
_symmetry.space_group_name_H-M   'P 1'
#
loop_
_entity.id
_entity.type
_entity.pdbx_description
1 polymer ?
#
loop_
_entity_poly.entity_id
_entity_poly.type
_entity_poly.pdbx_seq_one_letter_code
_entity_poly.pdbx_strand_id
1 'polypeptide(L)'
;MAINSDVEFGGSDQRFNLLVGRDLQGMLGQRQQQCFIMPLLVGTDGSQKMSKSLNNYIGVDEPASDMYGKIMSIPDHLIMSYLELTTSTSKQDLTQINKEIQAESVNPMDIKKMLAET
;
A
#
# COMPACT_ATOMS: atom_id res chain seq x y z
N MET A 1 0.28 -6.12 28.21
CA MET A 1 0.66 -6.77 26.94
C MET A 1 2.07 -7.30 27.09
N ALA A 2 2.36 -8.50 26.57
CA ALA A 2 3.70 -9.10 26.65
C ALA A 2 4.72 -8.46 25.67
N ILE A 3 4.23 -7.65 24.72
CA ILE A 3 5.05 -7.05 23.67
C ILE A 3 5.47 -5.65 24.13
N ASN A 4 6.76 -5.52 24.46
CA ASN A 4 7.42 -4.26 24.79
C ASN A 4 7.85 -3.58 23.48
N SER A 5 6.89 -3.05 22.73
CA SER A 5 7.12 -2.38 21.45
C SER A 5 7.45 -0.90 21.66
N ASP A 6 8.52 -0.43 21.02
CA ASP A 6 8.79 1.01 20.90
C ASP A 6 8.01 1.65 19.73
N VAL A 7 7.70 0.85 18.72
CA VAL A 7 7.03 1.27 17.48
C VAL A 7 6.05 0.19 17.03
N GLU A 8 4.86 0.60 16.57
CA GLU A 8 3.88 -0.28 15.92
C GLU A 8 3.38 0.36 14.62
N PHE A 9 3.31 -0.45 13.56
CA PHE A 9 2.76 -0.06 12.26
C PHE A 9 1.42 -0.74 12.05
N GLY A 10 0.46 -0.02 11.48
CA GLY A 10 -0.82 -0.62 11.09
C GLY A 10 -1.54 0.16 10.00
N GLY A 11 -2.54 -0.48 9.41
CA GLY A 11 -3.42 0.16 8.43
C GLY A 11 -4.31 1.21 9.08
N SER A 12 -4.90 2.09 8.27
CA SER A 12 -5.87 3.10 8.75
C SER A 12 -7.09 2.49 9.44
N ASP A 13 -7.44 1.24 9.14
CA ASP A 13 -8.49 0.47 9.80
C ASP A 13 -8.09 -0.11 11.17
N GLN A 14 -6.80 -0.13 11.51
CA GLN A 14 -6.29 -0.64 12.79
C GLN A 14 -6.05 0.47 13.83
N ARG A 15 -6.35 1.73 13.50
CA ARG A 15 -6.07 2.89 14.36
C ARG A 15 -6.55 2.71 15.80
N PHE A 16 -7.76 2.20 16.01
CA PHE A 16 -8.31 1.99 17.35
C PHE A 16 -7.44 1.00 18.15
N ASN A 17 -7.09 -0.13 17.55
CA ASN A 17 -6.30 -1.16 18.20
C ASN A 17 -4.89 -0.66 18.56
N LEU A 18 -4.25 0.09 17.65
CA LEU A 18 -2.94 0.69 17.89
C LEU A 18 -2.94 1.65 19.09
N LEU A 19 -3.99 2.47 19.20
CA LEU A 19 -4.12 3.44 20.30
C LEU A 19 -4.45 2.75 21.63
N VAL A 20 -5.30 1.73 21.62
CA VAL A 20 -5.58 0.91 22.82
C VAL A 20 -4.31 0.22 23.31
N GLY A 21 -3.49 -0.34 22.41
CA GLY A 21 -2.20 -0.95 22.77
C GLY A 21 -1.24 0.06 23.41
N ARG A 22 -1.16 1.26 22.82
CA ARG A 22 -0.35 2.37 23.34
C ARG A 22 -0.78 2.82 24.73
N ASP A 23 -2.08 2.96 24.98
CA ASP A 23 -2.61 3.35 26.29
C ASP A 23 -2.39 2.26 27.33
N LEU A 24 -2.57 0.99 26.96
CA LEU A 24 -2.33 -0.14 27.85
C LEU A 24 -0.87 -0.21 28.29
N GLN A 25 0.11 0.04 27.41
CA GLN A 25 1.51 0.12 27.80
C GLN A 25 1.75 1.18 28.89
N GLY A 26 1.15 2.37 28.73
CA GLY A 26 1.21 3.42 29.73
C GLY A 26 0.61 3.01 31.07
N MET A 27 -0.55 2.34 31.06
CA MET A 27 -1.21 1.82 32.27
C MET A 27 -0.36 0.75 32.99
N LEU A 28 0.47 0.01 32.26
CA LEU A 28 1.36 -1.00 32.80
C LEU A 28 2.75 -0.45 33.18
N GLY A 29 2.93 0.89 33.17
CA GLY A 29 4.20 1.54 33.49
C GLY A 29 5.29 1.38 32.42
N GLN A 30 4.93 0.88 31.24
CA GLN A 30 5.83 0.76 30.09
C GLN A 30 5.85 2.07 29.30
N ARG A 31 6.93 2.28 28.53
CA ARG A 31 6.98 3.39 27.56
C ARG A 31 5.92 3.14 26.49
N GLN A 32 5.11 4.17 26.21
CA GLN A 32 4.10 4.10 25.15
C GLN A 32 4.73 4.05 23.75
N GLN A 33 4.38 3.05 22.96
CA GLN A 33 4.81 2.84 21.58
C GLN A 33 4.42 3.99 20.64
N GLN A 34 5.26 4.30 19.66
CA GLN A 34 4.91 5.19 18.56
C GLN A 34 4.09 4.44 17.51
N CYS A 35 2.92 4.96 17.16
CA CYS A 35 2.04 4.31 16.19
C CYS A 35 2.17 5.00 14.81
N PHE A 36 2.51 4.23 13.78
CA PHE A 36 2.54 4.68 12.39
C PHE A 36 1.35 4.10 11.63
N ILE A 37 0.55 4.98 11.03
CA ILE A 37 -0.62 4.59 10.26
C ILE A 37 -0.28 4.67 8.79
N MET A 38 -0.41 3.53 8.10
CA MET A 38 -0.17 3.41 6.66
C MET A 38 -1.49 3.49 5.89
N PRO A 39 -1.50 4.05 4.67
CA PRO A 39 -2.67 4.02 3.81
C PRO A 39 -3.01 2.58 3.41
N LEU A 40 -4.29 2.33 3.13
CA LEU A 40 -4.73 1.06 2.58
C LEU A 40 -4.64 1.10 1.05
N LEU A 41 -4.11 0.03 0.47
CA LEU A 41 -4.06 -0.11 -0.98
C LEU A 41 -5.49 -0.24 -1.53
N VAL A 42 -5.79 0.53 -2.57
CA VAL A 42 -7.08 0.46 -3.29
C VAL A 42 -7.03 -0.76 -4.22
N GLY A 43 -8.12 -1.51 -4.29
CA GLY A 43 -8.21 -2.71 -5.12
C GLY A 43 -8.22 -2.41 -6.62
N THR A 44 -8.25 -3.48 -7.42
CA THR A 44 -8.31 -3.39 -8.89
C THR A 44 -9.58 -2.69 -9.41
N ASP A 45 -10.60 -2.53 -8.58
CA ASP A 45 -11.83 -1.80 -8.91
C ASP A 45 -11.66 -0.26 -8.90
N GLY A 46 -10.56 0.27 -8.34
CA GLY A 46 -10.28 1.70 -8.38
C GLY A 46 -10.85 2.56 -7.27
N SER A 47 -11.68 1.99 -6.38
CA SER A 47 -12.43 2.79 -5.40
C SER A 47 -12.38 2.24 -3.98
N GLN A 48 -12.55 0.93 -3.82
CA GLN A 48 -12.63 0.29 -2.52
C GLN A 48 -11.25 -0.18 -2.07
N LYS A 49 -11.06 -0.31 -0.75
CA LYS A 49 -9.87 -0.97 -0.21
C LYS A 49 -9.75 -2.39 -0.79
N MET A 50 -8.52 -2.82 -1.04
CA MET A 50 -8.25 -4.16 -1.51
C MET A 50 -8.78 -5.21 -0.51
N SER A 51 -9.55 -6.19 -0.99
CA SER A 51 -10.16 -7.24 -0.19
C SER A 51 -10.48 -8.49 -1.01
N LYS A 52 -10.21 -9.67 -0.43
CA LYS A 52 -10.65 -10.95 -1.00
C LYS A 52 -12.17 -11.04 -1.13
N SER A 53 -12.93 -10.47 -0.20
CA SER A 53 -14.39 -10.50 -0.22
C SER A 53 -15.01 -9.63 -1.31
N LEU A 54 -14.30 -8.57 -1.75
CA LEU A 54 -14.74 -7.68 -2.83
C LEU A 54 -14.23 -8.14 -4.19
N ASN A 55 -13.45 -9.23 -4.24
CA ASN A 55 -12.82 -9.75 -5.45
C ASN A 55 -12.01 -8.70 -6.23
N ASN A 56 -11.42 -7.73 -5.53
CA ASN A 56 -10.62 -6.63 -6.08
C ASN A 56 -9.14 -6.74 -5.65
N TYR A 57 -8.68 -7.94 -5.31
CA TYR A 57 -7.37 -8.19 -4.72
C TYR A 57 -6.37 -8.80 -5.68
N ILE A 58 -5.09 -8.54 -5.40
CA ILE A 58 -3.95 -9.19 -6.02
C ILE A 58 -3.31 -10.08 -4.94
N GLY A 59 -3.38 -11.39 -5.12
CA GLY A 59 -2.84 -12.34 -4.15
C GLY A 59 -1.35 -12.54 -4.35
N VAL A 60 -0.58 -12.55 -3.27
CA VAL A 60 0.87 -12.82 -3.31
C VAL A 60 1.19 -14.29 -3.60
N ASP A 61 0.20 -15.17 -3.42
CA ASP A 61 0.26 -16.62 -3.65
C ASP A 61 -0.38 -17.04 -4.98
N GLU A 62 -0.72 -16.08 -5.86
CA GLU A 62 -1.32 -16.35 -7.16
C GLU A 62 -0.25 -16.64 -8.22
N PRO A 63 -0.61 -17.35 -9.32
CA PRO A 63 0.28 -17.50 -10.46
C PRO A 63 0.75 -16.14 -10.99
N ALA A 64 2.01 -16.05 -11.42
CA ALA A 64 2.59 -14.80 -11.92
C ALA A 64 1.78 -14.19 -13.09
N SER A 65 1.21 -15.02 -13.96
CA SER A 65 0.31 -14.57 -15.04
C SER A 65 -0.93 -13.85 -14.52
N ASP A 66 -1.49 -14.33 -13.42
CA ASP A 66 -2.72 -13.81 -12.83
C ASP A 66 -2.43 -12.50 -12.08
N MET A 67 -1.33 -12.46 -11.33
CA MET A 67 -0.83 -11.23 -10.70
C MET A 67 -0.58 -10.15 -11.75
N TYR A 68 0.13 -10.50 -12.83
CA TYR A 68 0.41 -9.59 -13.94
C TYR A 68 -0.89 -9.04 -14.54
N GLY A 69 -1.82 -9.92 -14.91
CA GLY A 69 -3.11 -9.52 -15.48
C GLY A 69 -3.92 -8.59 -14.56
N LYS A 70 -3.86 -8.82 -13.25
CA LYS A 70 -4.52 -7.96 -12.26
C LYS A 70 -3.83 -6.61 -12.07
N ILE A 71 -2.50 -6.55 -12.11
CA ILE A 71 -1.78 -5.28 -12.09
C ILE A 71 -2.12 -4.46 -13.34
N MET A 72 -2.21 -5.11 -14.51
CA MET A 72 -2.58 -4.44 -15.75
C MET A 72 -4.01 -3.88 -15.74
N SER A 73 -4.92 -4.44 -14.92
CA SER A 73 -6.31 -4.01 -14.84
C SER A 73 -6.56 -2.84 -13.89
N ILE A 74 -5.57 -2.42 -13.09
CA ILE A 74 -5.74 -1.28 -12.20
C ILE A 74 -5.99 0.00 -13.01
N PRO A 75 -6.85 0.92 -12.57
CA PRO A 75 -7.01 2.24 -13.19
C PRO A 75 -5.73 3.07 -13.16
N ASP A 76 -5.53 3.92 -14.18
CA ASP A 76 -4.30 4.71 -14.35
C ASP A 76 -4.02 5.66 -13.17
N HIS A 77 -5.08 6.19 -12.54
CA HIS A 77 -4.94 7.06 -11.37
C HIS A 77 -4.38 6.34 -10.13
N LEU A 78 -4.34 5.00 -10.12
CA LEU A 78 -3.75 4.22 -9.04
C LEU A 78 -2.28 3.88 -9.27
N ILE A 79 -1.73 4.08 -10.47
CA ILE A 79 -0.35 3.69 -10.82
C ILE A 79 0.65 4.23 -9.79
N MET A 80 0.54 5.54 -9.48
CA MET A 80 1.44 6.18 -8.52
C MET A 80 1.32 5.60 -7.11
N SER A 81 0.10 5.35 -6.65
CA SER A 81 -0.15 4.77 -5.33
C SER A 81 0.41 3.35 -5.22
N TYR A 82 0.31 2.55 -6.29
CA TYR A 82 0.90 1.21 -6.32
C TYR A 82 2.43 1.28 -6.32
N LEU A 83 3.03 2.11 -7.17
CA LEU A 83 4.49 2.30 -7.18
C LEU A 83 5.01 2.72 -5.81
N GLU A 84 4.37 3.69 -5.15
CA GLU A 84 4.80 4.18 -3.84
C GLU A 84 4.65 3.14 -2.72
N LEU A 85 3.58 2.33 -2.74
CA LEU A 85 3.24 1.43 -1.64
C LEU A 85 3.76 0.01 -1.80
N THR A 86 4.09 -0.43 -3.03
CA THR A 86 4.46 -1.82 -3.31
C THR A 86 5.83 -2.00 -3.93
N THR A 87 6.57 -0.91 -4.22
CA THR A 87 7.91 -1.00 -4.82
C THR A 87 8.94 -0.21 -4.02
N SER A 88 10.22 -0.43 -4.32
CA SER A 88 11.34 0.35 -3.75
C SER A 88 11.68 1.59 -4.60
N THR A 89 10.76 2.06 -5.44
CA THR A 89 10.97 3.21 -6.32
C THR A 89 11.31 4.46 -5.50
N SER A 90 12.38 5.16 -5.87
CA SER A 90 12.82 6.32 -5.12
C SER A 90 11.83 7.48 -5.24
N LYS A 91 11.79 8.38 -4.25
CA LYS A 91 10.94 9.59 -4.32
C LYS A 91 11.24 10.46 -5.53
N GLN A 92 12.50 10.46 -5.98
CA GLN A 92 12.91 11.21 -7.17
C GLN A 92 12.29 10.59 -8.43
N ASP A 93 12.35 9.26 -8.56
CA ASP A 93 11.78 8.53 -9.69
C ASP A 93 10.25 8.62 -9.69
N LEU A 94 9.59 8.46 -8.53
CA LEU A 94 8.14 8.67 -8.41
C LEU A 94 7.73 10.07 -8.89
N THR A 95 8.51 11.09 -8.52
CA THR A 95 8.24 12.48 -8.96
C THR A 95 8.40 12.63 -10.46
N GLN A 96 9.41 11.99 -11.05
CA GLN A 96 9.66 12.02 -12.49
C GLN A 96 8.56 11.29 -13.27
N ILE A 97 8.24 10.06 -12.87
CA ILE A 97 7.18 9.24 -13.48
C ILE A 97 5.84 10.00 -13.44
N ASN A 98 5.50 10.61 -12.30
CA ASN A 98 4.26 11.38 -12.20
C ASN A 98 4.23 12.56 -13.19
N LYS A 99 5.35 13.29 -13.36
CA LYS A 99 5.43 14.37 -14.36
C LYS A 99 5.26 13.83 -15.78
N GLU A 100 5.85 12.70 -16.09
CA GLU A 100 5.77 12.09 -17.43
C GLU A 100 4.35 11.65 -17.77
N ILE A 101 3.62 11.08 -16.80
CA ILE A 101 2.19 10.75 -16.91
C ILE A 101 1.36 12.01 -17.15
N GLN A 102 1.55 13.06 -16.34
CA GLN A 102 0.78 14.31 -16.46
C GLN A 102 1.06 15.06 -17.77
N ALA A 103 2.27 14.92 -18.32
CA ALA A 103 2.66 15.50 -19.59
C ALA A 103 2.23 14.64 -20.80
N GLU A 104 1.56 13.50 -20.58
CA GLU A 104 1.21 12.50 -21.61
C GLU A 104 2.42 12.03 -22.44
N SER A 105 3.61 12.13 -21.86
CA SER A 105 4.89 11.82 -22.52
C SER A 105 5.27 10.33 -22.43
N VAL A 106 4.55 9.58 -21.61
CA VAL A 106 4.70 8.14 -21.42
C VAL A 106 3.33 7.47 -21.45
N ASN A 107 3.26 6.26 -22.01
CA ASN A 107 2.04 5.48 -21.98
C ASN A 107 1.87 4.85 -20.59
N PRO A 108 0.75 5.09 -19.87
CA PRO A 108 0.46 4.45 -18.58
C PRO A 108 0.59 2.92 -18.61
N MET A 109 0.30 2.31 -19.76
CA MET A 109 0.44 0.87 -19.98
C MET A 109 1.88 0.39 -19.75
N ASP A 110 2.89 1.15 -20.18
CA ASP A 110 4.28 0.73 -20.03
C ASP A 110 4.76 0.83 -18.58
N ILE A 111 4.23 1.79 -17.82
CA ILE A 111 4.47 1.88 -16.38
C ILE A 111 3.80 0.72 -15.63
N LYS A 112 2.58 0.33 -16.03
CA LYS A 112 1.94 -0.87 -15.44
C LYS A 112 2.71 -2.15 -15.71
N LYS A 113 3.29 -2.30 -16.91
CA LYS A 113 4.16 -3.45 -17.22
C LYS A 113 5.40 -3.46 -16.32
N MET A 114 6.05 -2.31 -16.18
CA MET A 114 7.20 -2.17 -15.28
C MET A 114 6.82 -2.53 -13.84
N LEU A 115 5.70 -2.00 -13.33
CA LEU A 115 5.16 -2.34 -12.01
C LEU A 115 4.91 -3.85 -11.86
N ALA A 116 4.41 -4.52 -12.90
CA ALA A 116 4.11 -5.95 -12.88
C ALA A 116 5.35 -6.86 -13.01
N GLU A 117 6.51 -6.31 -13.41
CA GLU A 117 7.77 -7.04 -13.56
C GLU A 117 8.74 -6.84 -12.36
N THR A 118 8.45 -5.88 -11.48
CA THR A 118 9.21 -5.63 -10.24
C THR A 118 9.06 -6.74 -9.21
#